data_AF-A0A833LH95-F1
#
_entry.id   AF-A0A833LH95-F1
#
_cell.length_a   1.000
_cell.length_b   1.000
_cell.length_c   1.000
_cell.angle_alpha   90.00
_cell.angle_beta   90.00
_cell.angle_gamma   90.00
#
_symmetry.space_group_name_H-M   'P 1'
#
loop_
_entity.id
_entity.type
_entity.pdbx_description
1 polymer ?
#
loop_
_entity_poly.entity_id
_entity_poly.type
_entity_poly.pdbx_seq_one_letter_code
_entity_poly.pdbx_strand_id
1 'polypeptide(L)' 'MSEDRKGLTYAAAGVDIDAGNALVEKIKPLVRSTRRPGADGEIGGFGGLFDLKAAGFSDPVLVAAN' A
#
# COMPACT_ATOMS: atom_id res chain seq x y z
N MET A 1 10.45 43.98 -1.96
CA MET A 1 10.46 43.02 -0.83
C MET A 1 10.13 41.65 -1.41
N SER A 2 10.91 40.65 -0.99
CA SER A 2 11.12 39.31 -1.58
C SER A 2 9.99 38.70 -2.41
N GLU A 3 10.36 38.17 -3.58
CA GLU A 3 9.63 37.06 -4.19
C GLU A 3 9.62 35.87 -3.21
N ASP A 4 8.43 35.39 -2.89
CA ASP A 4 8.21 34.16 -2.16
C ASP A 4 8.89 33.00 -2.89
N ARG A 5 10.02 32.52 -2.35
CA ARG A 5 10.52 31.18 -2.66
C ARG A 5 9.54 30.16 -2.05
N LYS A 6 8.36 29.98 -2.66
CA LYS A 6 7.54 28.80 -2.45
C LYS A 6 8.36 27.62 -2.98
N GLY A 7 9.09 26.96 -2.09
CA GLY A 7 9.76 25.71 -2.40
C GLY A 7 8.74 24.72 -2.97
N LEU A 8 9.18 23.85 -3.88
CA LEU A 8 8.33 22.80 -4.45
C LEU A 8 7.76 21.95 -3.30
N THR A 9 6.45 22.03 -3.08
CA THR A 9 5.76 21.19 -2.10
C THR A 9 5.18 19.97 -2.79
N TYR A 10 5.06 18.88 -2.05
CA TYR A 10 4.43 17.65 -2.55
C TYR A 10 2.96 17.90 -2.97
N ALA A 11 2.27 18.76 -2.22
CA ALA A 11 0.93 19.24 -2.56
C ALA A 11 0.89 20.07 -3.86
N ALA A 12 1.90 20.91 -4.12
CA ALA A 12 1.99 21.65 -5.38
C ALA A 12 2.21 20.75 -6.60
N ALA A 13 2.72 19.53 -6.41
CA ALA A 13 2.79 18.50 -7.43
C ALA A 13 1.45 17.72 -7.62
N GLY A 14 0.38 18.14 -6.93
CA GLY A 14 -0.94 17.52 -7.02
C GLY A 14 -1.16 16.34 -6.08
N VAL A 15 -0.27 16.11 -5.11
CA VAL A 15 -0.39 14.98 -4.17
C VAL A 15 -1.09 15.41 -2.89
N ASP A 16 -2.19 14.73 -2.57
CA ASP A 16 -2.92 14.89 -1.31
C ASP A 16 -2.70 13.64 -0.43
N ILE A 17 -1.86 13.80 0.60
CA ILE A 17 -1.50 12.72 1.54
C ILE A 17 -2.72 12.35 2.40
N ASP A 18 -3.51 13.33 2.83
CA ASP A 18 -4.65 13.11 3.72
C ASP A 18 -5.75 12.35 2.99
N ALA A 19 -6.01 12.70 1.72
CA ALA A 19 -6.92 11.95 0.87
C ALA A 19 -6.45 10.49 0.67
N GLY A 20 -5.15 10.28 0.48
CA GLY A 20 -4.56 8.94 0.39
C GLY A 20 -4.77 8.10 1.66
N ASN A 21 -4.47 8.69 2.83
CA ASN A 21 -4.66 8.03 4.12
C ASN A 21 -6.16 7.74 4.40
N ALA A 22 -7.04 8.67 4.07
CA ALA A 22 -8.49 8.48 4.23
C ALA A 22 -9.02 7.33 3.35
N LEU A 23 -8.49 7.16 2.14
CA LEU A 23 -8.82 6.02 1.28
C LEU A 23 -8.35 4.70 1.89
N VAL A 24 -7.10 4.65 2.37
CA VAL A 24 -6.55 3.47 3.05
C VAL A 24 -7.45 3.03 4.20
N GLU A 25 -7.86 3.95 5.09
CA GLU A 25 -8.77 3.62 6.20
C GLU A 25 -10.12 3.08 5.71
N LYS A 26 -10.70 3.68 4.66
CA LYS A 26 -12.00 3.26 4.11
C LYS A 26 -11.97 1.84 3.54
N ILE A 27 -10.87 1.45 2.88
CA ILE A 27 -10.79 0.14 2.21
C ILE A 27 -10.19 -0.97 3.09
N LYS A 28 -9.60 -0.65 4.25
CA LYS A 28 -9.07 -1.65 5.20
C LYS A 28 -10.01 -2.83 5.46
N PRO A 29 -11.33 -2.66 5.68
CA PRO A 29 -12.24 -3.79 5.88
C PRO A 29 -12.35 -4.70 4.64
N LEU A 30 -12.32 -4.11 3.44
CA LEU A 30 -12.37 -4.85 2.18
C LEU A 30 -11.09 -5.67 1.98
N VAL A 31 -9.91 -5.08 2.24
CA VAL A 31 -8.64 -5.82 2.20
C VAL A 31 -8.61 -6.96 3.21
N ARG A 32 -9.05 -6.71 4.46
CA ARG A 32 -9.11 -7.76 5.48
C ARG A 32 -10.02 -8.91 5.10
N SER A 33 -11.07 -8.67 4.31
CA SER A 33 -11.95 -9.73 3.81
C SER A 33 -11.25 -10.72 2.86
N THR A 34 -10.08 -10.36 2.29
CA THR A 34 -9.30 -11.22 1.41
C THR A 34 -8.16 -11.96 2.12
N ARG A 35 -8.11 -11.91 3.46
CA ARG A 35 -7.09 -12.60 4.27
C ARG A 35 -7.06 -14.11 3.96
N ARG A 36 -5.86 -14.67 3.86
CA ARG A 36 -5.62 -16.08 3.53
C ARG A 36 -4.31 -16.58 4.15
N PRO A 37 -4.07 -17.90 4.25
CA PRO A 37 -2.75 -18.40 4.61
C PRO A 37 -1.65 -17.78 3.74
N GLY A 38 -0.60 -17.28 4.40
CA GLY A 38 0.49 -16.53 3.76
C GLY A 38 0.32 -15.01 3.71
N ALA A 39 -0.90 -14.45 3.86
CA ALA A 39 -1.12 -13.00 3.85
C ALA A 39 -2.17 -12.56 4.89
N ASP A 40 -1.78 -11.65 5.76
CA ASP A 40 -2.60 -11.12 6.87
C ASP A 40 -3.77 -10.22 6.41
N GLY A 41 -3.71 -9.67 5.19
CA GLY A 41 -4.73 -8.78 4.64
C GLY A 41 -4.65 -7.37 5.21
N GLU A 42 -3.45 -6.89 5.53
CA GLU A 42 -3.21 -5.53 6.00
C GLU A 42 -2.69 -4.58 4.90
N ILE A 43 -3.03 -3.30 5.00
CA ILE A 43 -2.55 -2.21 4.11
C ILE A 43 -2.25 -0.95 4.91
N GLY A 44 -1.39 -0.08 4.37
CA GLY A 44 -0.96 1.18 4.98
C GLY A 44 0.51 1.18 5.42
N GLY A 45 1.20 0.04 5.34
CA GLY A 45 2.65 -0.04 5.44
C GLY A 45 3.36 0.26 4.12
N PHE A 46 4.70 0.21 4.13
CA PHE A 46 5.53 0.45 2.94
C PHE A 46 5.37 -0.64 1.85
N GLY A 47 5.02 -1.86 2.23
CA GLY A 47 4.83 -2.97 1.30
C GLY A 47 3.99 -4.09 1.92
N GLY A 48 3.46 -4.95 1.05
CA GLY A 48 2.77 -6.19 1.44
C GLY A 48 3.70 -7.39 1.38
N LEU A 49 3.39 -8.43 2.16
CA LEU A 49 4.15 -9.66 2.23
C LEU A 49 3.26 -10.87 1.94
N PHE A 50 3.86 -11.92 1.37
CA PHE A 50 3.21 -13.22 1.21
C PHE A 50 4.19 -14.33 1.64
N ASP A 51 3.88 -15.01 2.74
CA ASP A 51 4.64 -16.17 3.22
C ASP A 51 4.17 -17.45 2.53
N LEU A 52 4.99 -17.92 1.59
CA LEU A 52 4.76 -19.16 0.83
C LEU A 52 4.77 -20.41 1.71
N LYS A 53 5.60 -20.43 2.76
CA LYS A 53 5.66 -21.58 3.68
C LYS A 53 4.39 -21.64 4.52
N ALA A 54 3.94 -20.51 5.06
CA ALA A 54 2.67 -20.44 5.80
C ALA A 54 1.45 -20.74 4.90
N ALA A 55 1.57 -20.52 3.58
CA ALA A 55 0.57 -20.92 2.60
C ALA A 55 0.65 -22.40 2.18
N GLY A 56 1.63 -23.17 2.66
CA GLY A 56 1.76 -24.61 2.42
C GLY A 56 2.54 -25.00 1.17
N PHE A 57 3.30 -24.09 0.56
CA PHE A 57 4.13 -24.40 -0.61
C PHE A 57 5.49 -24.98 -0.20
N SER A 58 5.96 -25.98 -0.95
CA SER A 58 7.27 -26.63 -0.72
C SER A 58 8.32 -26.25 -1.74
N ASP A 59 7.97 -26.15 -3.03
CA ASP A 59 8.87 -25.76 -4.12
C ASP A 59 8.08 -24.96 -5.17
N PRO A 60 7.68 -23.71 -4.85
CA PRO A 60 6.78 -22.94 -5.70
C PRO A 60 7.51 -22.24 -6.84
N VAL A 61 6.90 -22.25 -8.03
CA VAL A 61 7.25 -21.35 -9.14
C VAL A 61 6.28 -20.17 -9.14
N LEU A 62 6.80 -18.95 -9.12
CA LEU A 62 6.00 -17.72 -9.12
C LEU A 62 5.75 -17.24 -10.54
N VAL A 63 4.50 -16.92 -10.84
CA VAL A 63 4.08 -16.29 -12.10
C VAL A 63 3.36 -14.99 -11.75
N ALA A 64 3.78 -13.89 -12.39
CA ALA A 64 3.15 -12.59 -12.28
C ALA A 64 2.82 -12.05 -13.67
N ALA A 65 1.76 -11.26 -13.78
CA ALA A 65 1.37 -10.55 -15.00
C ALA A 65 1.18 -9.06 -14.65
N ASN A 66 1.40 -8.20 -15.64
CA ASN A 66 1.20 -6.76 -15.56
C ASN A 66 -0.03 -6.35 -16.37
#